data_AF-A0A6P6VJY6-F1
#
_entry.id   AF-A0A6P6VJY6-F1
#
_cell.length_a   1.000
_cell.length_b   1.000
_cell.length_c   1.000
_cell.angle_alpha   90.00
_cell.angle_beta   90.00
_cell.angle_gamma   90.00
#
_symmetry.space_group_name_H-M   'P 1'
#
loop_
_entity.id
_entity.type
_entity.pdbx_description
1 polymer ?
#
loop_
_entity_poly.entity_id
_entity_poly.type
_entity_poly.pdbx_seq_one_letter_code
_entity_poly.pdbx_strand_id
1 'polypeptide(L)'
;MVRQFCDCGKQTLMMTSWTAMNPGRRFCRCAKYREQGGCIYWDWVDPEMCQRSKEIIPGLLRSMNKMEAELDRLKENSRKEILAFADYVISSTFSKSAGFKCIVSNLGI
;
A
#
# COMPACT_ATOMS: atom_id res chain seq x y z
N MET A 1 16.05 21.13 23.56
CA MET A 1 16.08 21.93 22.32
C MET A 1 17.05 21.24 21.38
N VAL A 2 16.60 20.85 20.18
CA VAL A 2 17.42 20.12 19.21
C VAL A 2 18.56 21.04 18.75
N ARG A 3 19.79 20.54 18.78
CA ARG A 3 20.97 21.30 18.32
C ARG A 3 20.98 21.42 16.80
N GLN A 4 21.22 22.63 16.30
CA GLN A 4 21.39 22.85 14.86
C GLN A 4 22.70 22.25 14.33
N PHE A 5 23.75 22.21 15.16
CA PHE A 5 25.07 21.67 14.84
C PHE A 5 25.42 20.48 15.73
N CYS A 6 26.06 19.46 15.14
CA CYS A 6 26.57 18.30 15.85
C CYS A 6 27.95 18.58 16.48
N ASP A 7 28.48 17.62 17.23
CA ASP A 7 29.79 17.77 17.91
C ASP A 7 30.97 17.93 16.94
N CYS A 8 30.79 17.62 15.66
CA CYS A 8 31.78 17.88 14.60
C CYS A 8 31.74 19.33 14.06
N GLY A 9 30.88 20.21 14.59
CA GLY A 9 30.66 21.56 14.07
C GLY A 9 29.87 21.64 12.75
N LYS A 10 29.36 20.51 12.26
CA LYS A 10 28.55 20.44 11.02
C LYS A 10 27.06 20.50 11.33
N GLN A 11 26.26 21.04 10.40
CA GLN A 11 24.81 21.07 10.52
C GLN A 11 24.23 19.65 10.66
N THR A 12 23.21 19.54 11.50
CA THR A 12 22.51 18.27 11.76
C THR A 12 21.47 18.01 10.67
N LEU A 13 21.29 16.73 10.34
CA LEU A 13 20.27 16.30 9.37
C LEU A 13 18.98 15.99 10.11
N MET A 14 17.86 16.50 9.61
CA MET A 14 16.52 16.17 10.09
C MET A 14 15.96 15.00 9.29
N MET A 15 15.53 13.96 9.99
CA MET A 15 15.08 12.69 9.44
C MET A 15 13.73 12.32 10.04
N THR A 16 12.97 11.49 9.34
CA THR A 16 11.69 10.94 9.82
C THR A 16 11.84 9.46 10.11
N SER A 17 11.39 9.01 11.28
CA SER A 17 11.32 7.58 11.60
C SER A 17 10.10 6.95 10.93
N TRP A 18 10.31 5.80 10.30
CA TRP A 18 9.26 4.98 9.69
C TRP A 18 9.07 3.65 10.43
N THR A 19 9.57 3.57 11.66
CA THR A 19 9.38 2.38 12.50
C THR A 19 7.94 2.31 13.00
N ALA A 20 7.42 1.10 13.22
CA ALA A 20 6.06 0.90 13.75
C ALA A 20 5.84 1.59 15.11
N MET A 21 6.89 1.75 15.92
CA MET A 21 6.83 2.37 17.24
C MET A 21 6.96 3.90 17.23
N ASN A 22 7.51 4.48 16.16
CA ASN A 22 7.70 5.92 16.01
C ASN A 22 7.34 6.39 14.58
N PRO A 23 6.16 6.03 14.06
CA PRO A 23 5.79 6.38 12.69
C PRO A 23 5.69 7.90 12.54
N GLY A 24 6.39 8.45 11.55
CA GLY A 24 6.36 9.88 11.25
C GLY A 24 7.12 10.77 12.25
N ARG A 25 7.73 10.21 13.31
CA ARG A 25 8.41 10.99 14.34
C ARG A 25 9.77 11.49 13.84
N ARG A 26 10.02 12.80 13.94
CA ARG A 26 11.27 13.41 13.46
C ARG A 26 12.39 13.32 14.49
N PHE A 27 13.60 13.07 14.01
CA PHE A 27 14.84 13.09 14.78
C PHE A 27 15.93 13.83 13.99
N CYS A 28 16.91 14.38 14.69
CA CYS A 28 18.11 14.94 14.09
C CYS A 28 19.33 14.06 14.37
N ARG A 29 20.28 14.00 13.45
CA ARG A 29 21.57 13.31 13.65
C ARG A 29 22.74 13.98 12.94
N CYS A 30 23.95 13.62 13.34
CA CYS A 30 25.15 13.89 12.54
C CYS A 30 25.01 13.26 11.14
N ALA A 31 25.45 13.97 10.10
CA ALA A 31 25.50 13.44 8.74
C ALA A 31 26.33 12.14 8.68
N LYS A 32 27.52 12.15 9.32
CA LYS A 32 28.44 11.01 9.46
C LYS A 32 28.23 10.23 10.76
N TYR A 33 26.98 10.04 11.19
CA TYR A 33 26.67 9.39 12.46
C TYR A 33 27.33 8.01 12.59
N ARG A 34 28.18 7.83 13.61
CA ARG A 34 28.95 6.59 13.86
C ARG A 34 29.87 6.16 12.70
N GLU A 35 30.24 7.09 11.83
CA GLU A 35 31.19 6.88 10.72
C GLU A 35 32.52 7.61 11.00
N GLN A 36 33.57 7.24 10.27
CA GLN A 36 34.89 7.89 10.41
C GLN A 36 34.80 9.40 10.07
N GLY A 37 35.30 10.23 10.99
CA GLY A 37 35.21 11.70 10.87
C GLY A 37 33.81 12.27 11.16
N GLY A 38 32.96 11.49 11.83
CA GLY A 38 31.68 11.92 12.39
C GLY A 38 31.60 11.78 13.91
N CYS A 39 30.41 12.02 14.47
CA CYS A 39 30.13 11.92 15.91
C CYS A 39 28.84 11.15 16.16
N ILE A 40 28.50 11.00 17.45
CA ILE A 40 27.32 10.25 17.91
C ILE A 40 26.09 11.14 18.16
N TYR A 41 26.10 12.39 17.72
CA TYR A 41 24.95 13.26 17.92
C TYR A 41 23.70 12.69 17.26
N TRP A 42 22.66 12.52 18.08
CA TRP A 42 21.31 12.12 17.69
C TRP A 42 20.33 12.65 18.75
N ASP A 43 19.18 13.17 18.34
CA ASP A 43 18.15 13.65 19.26
C ASP A 43 16.75 13.60 18.61
N TRP A 44 15.71 13.47 19.43
CA TRP A 44 14.32 13.55 18.97
C TRP A 44 13.89 15.00 18.80
N VAL A 45 13.25 15.31 17.66
CA VAL A 45 12.63 16.62 17.43
C VAL A 45 11.22 16.65 18.01
N ASP A 46 10.44 15.64 17.66
CA ASP A 46 9.07 15.51 18.14
C ASP A 46 9.05 14.77 19.50
N PRO A 47 8.15 15.16 20.42
CA PRO A 47 7.98 14.44 21.67
C PRO A 47 7.55 12.99 21.42
N GLU A 48 7.73 12.16 22.43
CA GLU A 48 7.31 10.77 22.34
C GLU A 48 5.79 10.68 22.26
N MET A 49 5.29 9.80 21.38
CA MET A 49 3.86 9.51 21.34
C MET A 49 3.42 8.91 22.68
N CYS A 50 2.21 9.26 23.12
CA CYS A 50 1.67 8.66 24.33
C CYS A 50 1.52 7.14 24.19
N GLN A 51 1.58 6.43 25.31
CA GLN A 51 1.53 4.96 25.34
C GLN A 51 0.28 4.42 24.63
N ARG A 52 -0.87 5.07 24.86
CA ARG A 52 -2.12 4.73 24.17
C ARG A 52 -1.99 4.81 22.64
N SER A 53 -1.37 5.86 22.10
CA SER A 53 -1.18 5.98 20.65
C SER A 53 -0.27 4.89 20.09
N LYS A 54 0.77 4.49 20.82
CA LYS A 54 1.66 3.38 20.43
C LYS A 54 0.94 2.04 20.37
N GLU A 55 -0.14 1.86 21.12
CA GLU A 55 -0.95 0.64 21.11
C GLU A 55 -2.04 0.70 20.03
N ILE A 56 -2.77 1.82 19.97
CA ILE A 56 -3.94 1.97 19.10
C ILE A 56 -3.54 2.14 17.62
N ILE A 57 -2.58 3.01 17.29
CA ILE A 57 -2.23 3.32 15.90
C ILE A 57 -1.79 2.07 15.12
N PRO A 58 -0.88 1.22 15.63
CA PRO A 58 -0.50 0.01 14.91
C PRO A 58 -1.67 -0.98 14.77
N GLY A 59 -2.56 -1.05 15.77
CA GLY A 59 -3.77 -1.86 15.70
C GLY A 59 -4.70 -1.42 14.57
N LEU A 60 -4.98 -0.12 14.49
CA LEU A 60 -5.80 0.47 13.44
C LEU A 60 -5.19 0.27 12.05
N LEU A 61 -3.87 0.47 11.91
CA LEU A 61 -3.19 0.28 10.63
C LEU A 61 -3.28 -1.18 10.14
N ARG A 62 -3.10 -2.16 11.04
CA ARG A 62 -3.29 -3.58 10.69
C ARG A 62 -4.72 -3.88 10.24
N SER A 63 -5.71 -3.33 10.93
CA SER A 63 -7.11 -3.51 10.55
C SER A 63 -7.43 -2.88 9.20
N MET A 64 -6.92 -1.68 8.92
CA MET A 64 -7.10 -1.00 7.64
C MET A 64 -6.47 -1.78 6.49
N ASN A 65 -5.20 -2.20 6.63
CA ASN A 65 -4.51 -3.00 5.62
C ASN A 65 -5.24 -4.34 5.37
N LYS A 66 -5.81 -4.95 6.41
CA LYS A 66 -6.61 -6.18 6.27
C LYS A 66 -7.89 -5.92 5.46
N MET A 67 -8.61 -4.84 5.77
CA MET A 67 -9.83 -4.48 5.05
C MET A 67 -9.53 -4.13 3.58
N GLU A 68 -8.46 -3.41 3.29
CA GLU A 68 -8.01 -3.12 1.93
C GLU A 68 -7.73 -4.41 1.15
N ALA A 69 -6.99 -5.36 1.76
CA ALA A 69 -6.72 -6.65 1.14
C ALA A 69 -7.98 -7.49 0.90
N GLU A 70 -8.96 -7.43 1.80
CA GLU A 70 -10.27 -8.08 1.61
C GLU A 70 -11.07 -7.43 0.48
N LEU A 71 -11.09 -6.11 0.39
CA LEU A 71 -11.74 -5.38 -0.71
C LEU A 71 -11.11 -5.72 -2.06
N ASP A 72 -9.78 -5.80 -2.14
CA ASP A 72 -9.09 -6.14 -3.38
C ASP A 72 -9.41 -7.58 -3.83
N ARG A 73 -9.48 -8.52 -2.89
CA ARG A 73 -9.91 -9.90 -3.17
C ARG A 73 -11.35 -9.97 -3.67
N LEU A 74 -12.27 -9.24 -3.04
CA LEU A 74 -13.68 -9.21 -3.44
C LEU A 74 -13.83 -8.62 -4.84
N LYS A 75 -13.16 -7.50 -5.13
CA LYS A 75 -13.14 -6.89 -6.46
C LYS A 75 -12.63 -7.85 -7.53
N GLU A 76 -11.54 -8.56 -7.25
CA GLU A 76 -10.98 -9.53 -8.18
C GLU A 76 -11.92 -10.72 -8.42
N ASN A 77 -12.58 -11.22 -7.37
CA ASN A 77 -13.56 -12.30 -7.51
C ASN A 77 -14.76 -11.86 -8.34
N SER A 78 -15.36 -10.69 -8.04
CA SER A 78 -16.48 -10.16 -8.82
C SER A 78 -16.08 -9.92 -10.28
N ARG A 79 -14.86 -9.46 -10.54
CA ARG A 79 -14.33 -9.32 -11.90
C ARG A 79 -14.29 -10.67 -12.63
N LYS A 80 -13.78 -11.72 -11.98
CA LYS A 80 -13.74 -13.07 -12.56
C LYS A 80 -15.13 -13.63 -12.84
N GLU A 81 -16.08 -13.42 -11.96
CA GLU A 81 -17.48 -13.84 -12.15
C GLU A 81 -18.12 -13.16 -13.36
N ILE A 82 -17.94 -11.84 -13.50
CA ILE A 82 -18.44 -11.07 -14.64
C ILE A 82 -17.82 -11.59 -15.94
N LEU A 83 -16.51 -11.84 -15.95
CA LEU A 83 -15.82 -12.37 -17.13
C LEU A 83 -16.32 -13.77 -17.50
N ALA A 84 -16.47 -14.67 -16.52
CA ALA A 84 -16.99 -16.01 -16.75
C ALA A 84 -18.43 -15.98 -17.27
N PHE A 85 -19.27 -15.09 -16.75
CA PHE A 85 -20.63 -14.90 -17.24
C PHE A 85 -20.65 -14.35 -18.67
N ALA A 86 -19.80 -13.37 -18.99
CA ALA A 86 -19.67 -12.84 -20.34
C ALA A 86 -19.24 -13.93 -21.33
N ASP A 87 -18.25 -14.75 -20.98
CA ASP A 87 -17.79 -15.88 -21.81
C ASP A 87 -18.90 -16.91 -22.05
N TYR A 88 -19.69 -17.22 -21.02
CA TYR A 88 -20.85 -18.10 -21.13
C TYR A 88 -21.93 -17.53 -22.08
N VAL A 89 -22.23 -16.23 -21.98
CA VAL A 89 -23.20 -15.57 -22.88
C VAL A 89 -22.68 -15.56 -24.32
N ILE A 90 -21.41 -15.23 -24.54
CA ILE A 90 -20.81 -15.21 -25.89
C ILE A 90 -20.86 -16.59 -26.52
N SER A 91 -20.44 -17.63 -25.81
CA SER A 91 -20.45 -19.01 -26.32
C SER A 91 -21.86 -19.53 -26.61
N SER A 92 -22.83 -19.28 -25.72
CA SER A 92 -24.21 -19.73 -25.88
C SER A 92 -24.98 -18.97 -26.97
N THR A 93 -24.69 -17.69 -27.19
CA THR A 93 -25.30 -16.89 -28.28
C THR A 93 -24.66 -17.19 -29.64
N PHE A 94 -23.35 -17.44 -29.70
CA PHE A 94 -22.66 -17.88 -30.92
C PHE A 94 -23.08 -19.29 -31.38
N SER A 95 -23.32 -20.22 -30.46
CA SER A 95 -23.85 -21.55 -30.79
C SER A 95 -25.28 -21.47 -31.37
N LYS A 96 -26.12 -20.54 -30.87
CA LYS A 96 -27.47 -20.29 -31.41
C LYS A 96 -27.46 -19.61 -32.78
N SER A 97 -26.52 -18.70 -33.06
CA SER A 97 -26.40 -18.04 -34.36
C SER A 97 -25.77 -18.95 -35.44
N ALA A 98 -24.87 -19.86 -35.07
CA ALA A 98 -24.38 -20.91 -35.97
C ALA A 98 -25.50 -21.91 -36.36
N GLY A 99 -26.39 -22.26 -35.42
CA GLY A 99 -27.57 -23.08 -35.68
C GLY A 99 -28.62 -22.41 -36.56
N PHE A 100 -28.73 -21.08 -36.51
CA PHE A 100 -29.64 -20.32 -37.38
C PHE A 100 -29.17 -20.24 -38.84
N LYS A 101 -27.85 -20.28 -39.08
CA LYS A 101 -27.29 -20.24 -40.45
C LYS A 101 -27.62 -21.49 -41.28
N CYS A 102 -27.94 -22.61 -40.63
CA CYS A 102 -28.33 -23.86 -41.30
C CYS A 102 -29.81 -23.89 -41.74
N ILE A 103 -30.69 -23.08 -41.15
CA ILE A 103 -32.12 -23.08 -41.51
C ILE A 103 -32.39 -22.14 -42.70
N VAL A 104 -31.71 -20.98 -42.78
CA VAL A 104 -31.86 -20.05 -43.91
C VAL A 104 -31.18 -20.50 -45.20
N SER A 105 -30.33 -21.53 -45.18
CA SER A 105 -29.74 -22.11 -46.38
C SER A 105 -30.53 -23.29 -46.97
N ASN A 106 -31.67 -23.66 -46.38
CA ASN A 106 -32.50 -24.79 -46.82
C ASN A 106 -33.94 -24.42 -47.24
N LEU A 107 -34.28 -23.13 -47.29
CA LEU A 107 -35.46 -22.61 -47.98
C LEU A 107 -34.97 -21.79 -49.16
N GLY A 108 -34.76 -22.47 -50.29
CA GLY A 108 -34.44 -21.84 -51.56
C GLY A 108 -35.63 -21.06 -52.12
N ILE A 109 -35.81 -19.83 -51.63
CA ILE A 109 -36.52 -18.74 -52.31
C ILE A 109 -35.61 -17.52 -52.30
#